data_AF-A0A6H1ZXS6-F1
#
_entry.id   AF-A0A6H1ZXS6-F1
#
_cell.length_a   1.000
_cell.length_b   1.000
_cell.length_c   1.000
_cell.angle_alpha   90.00
_cell.angle_beta   90.00
_cell.angle_gamma   90.00
#
_symmetry.space_group_name_H-M   'P 1'
#
loop_
_entity.id
_entity.type
_entity.pdbx_description
1 polymer ?
#
loop_
_entity_poly.entity_id
_entity_poly.type
_entity_poly.pdbx_seq_one_letter_code
_entity_poly.pdbx_strand_id
1 'polypeptide(L)'
;MSISSRIEETVERWSITWKDRLRGWLTEVISFGIQIVMEVVESKASLQLGPLLERIEADTTIPPELKPIFDELKQPTSAWAAVLAQTAGSTVIGGALMKVIDYILRPISKGLSAAPLYDIPEPSFLTALWLRGKITDEELHSLCTWLGISDEHVEQLKELSQIRLDPGSVITAWRRDPAKYEMLFQDLKDSGWNDDRIEALKFFTLYYPSPAELVHWTAREVFEPDKIAKYGLMADADKLRRDDFYKAGMDDEQIDNHWIAHWEHASWMQVVEMLHRKLITEQDVKDWFPLVEVAPYWADNLIQMAYSWPTRVDVRRWRDMAVIDQTQLRTLYEGMGYHGEWLDLYCLWTEVYNRFPDLVARFRNGWITEGDVKSELITLGMPAERVEEMWQAKFKPEAAAQVEEERKATATEIMKGVKTGYISRAEGVEMLGDLGYNAEVADFKLDVYLGVSSGSPETYGEFKRMTQLYLAARGLPAKIPPEDLIQAEKNVVEAKAALEFAKAEGTKENKLTPYIKAVSDATYRYHQLLTLWRESKA
;
A
#
# COMPACT_ATOMS: atom_id res chain seq x y z
N MET A 1 -59.91 -8.28 -49.28
CA MET A 1 -59.88 -7.76 -47.89
C MET A 1 -58.91 -8.61 -47.09
N SER A 2 -57.96 -7.98 -46.40
CA SER A 2 -56.98 -8.72 -45.60
C SER A 2 -57.64 -9.26 -44.33
N ILE A 3 -57.07 -10.32 -43.74
CA ILE A 3 -57.57 -10.92 -42.50
C ILE A 3 -57.58 -9.89 -41.35
N SER A 4 -56.65 -8.93 -41.37
CA SER A 4 -56.56 -7.83 -40.40
C SER A 4 -57.83 -6.96 -40.40
N SER A 5 -58.33 -6.58 -41.59
CA SER A 5 -59.48 -5.67 -41.67
C SER A 5 -60.78 -6.30 -41.20
N ARG A 6 -60.90 -7.65 -41.25
CA ARG A 6 -62.08 -8.37 -40.74
C ARG A 6 -62.04 -8.55 -39.22
N ILE A 7 -60.84 -8.60 -38.62
CA ILE A 7 -60.66 -8.72 -37.17
C ILE A 7 -60.94 -7.38 -36.50
N GLU A 8 -60.40 -6.27 -37.03
CA GLU A 8 -60.64 -4.92 -36.49
C GLU A 8 -62.13 -4.56 -36.51
N GLU A 9 -62.83 -4.83 -37.62
CA GLU A 9 -64.25 -4.51 -37.77
C GLU A 9 -65.16 -5.38 -36.86
N THR A 10 -64.68 -6.56 -36.47
CA THR A 10 -65.39 -7.45 -35.53
C THR A 10 -65.15 -7.03 -34.07
N VAL A 11 -63.94 -6.57 -33.75
CA VAL A 11 -63.57 -6.08 -32.42
C VAL A 11 -64.24 -4.73 -32.11
N GLU A 12 -64.32 -3.81 -33.07
CA GLU A 12 -65.07 -2.56 -32.91
C GLU A 12 -66.56 -2.81 -32.67
N ARG A 13 -67.15 -3.75 -33.41
CA ARG A 13 -68.57 -4.08 -33.26
C ARG A 13 -68.86 -4.73 -31.91
N TRP A 14 -67.95 -5.59 -31.42
CA TRP A 14 -68.04 -6.14 -30.07
C TRP A 14 -67.91 -5.07 -28.99
N SER A 15 -66.97 -4.13 -29.14
CA SER A 15 -66.77 -3.01 -28.21
C SER A 15 -68.00 -2.12 -28.09
N ILE A 16 -68.63 -1.76 -29.21
CA ILE A 16 -69.86 -0.96 -29.25
C ILE A 16 -71.02 -1.72 -28.58
N THR A 17 -71.20 -3.01 -28.91
CA THR A 17 -72.27 -3.83 -28.34
C THR A 17 -72.09 -4.04 -26.83
N TRP A 18 -70.84 -4.16 -26.36
CA TRP A 18 -70.54 -4.26 -24.93
C TRP A 18 -70.75 -2.93 -24.21
N LYS A 19 -70.36 -1.80 -24.82
CA LYS A 19 -70.64 -0.46 -24.28
C LYS A 19 -72.12 -0.22 -24.10
N ASP A 20 -72.94 -0.56 -25.09
CA ASP A 20 -74.40 -0.35 -25.01
C ASP A 20 -75.08 -1.29 -24.02
N ARG A 21 -74.62 -2.54 -23.88
CA ARG A 21 -75.09 -3.44 -22.82
C ARG A 21 -74.68 -2.99 -21.43
N LEU A 22 -73.47 -2.48 -21.26
CA LEU A 22 -73.00 -1.96 -19.97
C LEU A 22 -73.77 -0.69 -19.60
N ARG A 23 -74.04 0.19 -20.58
CA ARG A 23 -74.88 1.38 -20.42
C ARG A 23 -76.31 1.00 -20.04
N GLY A 24 -76.90 0.03 -20.75
CA GLY A 24 -78.24 -0.49 -20.44
C GLY A 24 -78.33 -1.08 -19.04
N TRP A 25 -77.34 -1.89 -18.65
CA TRP A 25 -77.26 -2.47 -17.30
C TRP A 25 -77.05 -1.41 -16.21
N LEU A 26 -76.16 -0.43 -16.41
CA LEU A 26 -75.99 0.70 -15.50
C LEU A 26 -77.28 1.53 -15.38
N THR A 27 -77.99 1.74 -16.49
CA THR A 27 -79.25 2.51 -16.50
C THR A 27 -80.35 1.75 -15.73
N GLU A 28 -80.44 0.43 -15.89
CA GLU A 28 -81.40 -0.40 -15.13
C GLU A 28 -81.07 -0.47 -13.63
N VAL A 29 -79.79 -0.63 -13.26
CA VAL A 29 -79.36 -0.70 -11.85
C VAL A 29 -79.52 0.66 -11.16
N ILE A 30 -79.20 1.76 -11.84
CA ILE A 30 -79.42 3.12 -11.34
C ILE A 30 -80.93 3.39 -11.21
N SER A 31 -81.76 2.96 -12.17
CA SER A 31 -83.22 3.13 -12.10
C SER A 31 -83.84 2.32 -10.96
N PHE A 32 -83.36 1.10 -10.70
CA PHE A 32 -83.81 0.26 -9.59
C PHE A 32 -83.41 0.84 -8.23
N GLY A 33 -82.18 1.34 -8.11
CA GLY A 33 -81.69 2.00 -6.89
C GLY A 33 -82.44 3.30 -6.58
N ILE A 34 -82.70 4.13 -7.60
CA ILE A 34 -83.47 5.37 -7.45
C ILE A 34 -84.93 5.07 -7.07
N GLN A 35 -85.57 4.05 -7.66
CA GLN A 35 -86.95 3.68 -7.29
C GLN A 35 -87.06 3.23 -5.82
N ILE A 36 -86.14 2.39 -5.34
CA ILE A 36 -86.15 1.91 -3.95
C ILE A 36 -85.88 3.07 -2.98
N VAL A 37 -84.94 3.96 -3.30
CA VAL A 37 -84.67 5.15 -2.47
C VAL A 37 -85.89 6.06 -2.44
N MET A 38 -86.57 6.26 -3.57
CA MET A 38 -87.78 7.09 -3.65
C MET A 38 -88.94 6.48 -2.85
N GLU A 39 -89.16 5.16 -2.90
CA GLU A 39 -90.19 4.48 -2.07
C GLU A 39 -89.88 4.53 -0.56
N VAL A 40 -88.61 4.42 -0.18
CA VAL A 40 -88.20 4.48 1.24
C VAL A 40 -88.27 5.92 1.77
N VAL A 41 -87.91 6.91 0.95
CA VAL A 41 -88.04 8.33 1.30
C VAL A 41 -89.51 8.73 1.36
N GLU A 42 -90.34 8.36 0.39
CA GLU A 42 -91.79 8.63 0.43
C GLU A 42 -92.48 8.01 1.65
N SER A 43 -92.07 6.82 2.09
CA SER A 43 -92.73 6.12 3.21
C SER A 43 -92.20 6.46 4.61
N LYS A 44 -90.95 6.94 4.75
CA LYS A 44 -90.33 7.20 6.08
C LYS A 44 -89.85 8.63 6.32
N ALA A 45 -89.65 9.46 5.29
CA ALA A 45 -89.08 10.79 5.46
C ALA A 45 -90.00 11.76 6.22
N SER A 46 -91.32 11.71 5.96
CA SER A 46 -92.29 12.62 6.60
C SER A 46 -92.42 12.39 8.12
N LEU A 47 -92.19 11.17 8.60
CA LEU A 47 -92.42 10.78 9.99
C LEU A 47 -91.25 11.11 10.94
N GLN A 48 -90.02 11.27 10.42
CA GLN A 48 -88.83 11.55 11.25
C GLN A 48 -88.17 12.91 10.99
N LEU A 49 -88.35 13.52 9.81
CA LEU A 49 -87.70 14.79 9.47
C LEU A 49 -88.47 16.02 9.96
N GLY A 50 -89.80 15.94 10.06
CA GLY A 50 -90.64 17.07 10.49
C GLY A 50 -90.15 17.76 11.77
N PRO A 51 -89.96 17.03 12.90
CA PRO A 51 -89.53 17.61 14.16
C PRO A 51 -88.11 18.21 14.14
N LEU A 52 -87.23 17.71 13.27
CA LEU A 52 -85.85 18.20 13.15
C LEU A 52 -85.82 19.48 12.30
N LEU A 53 -86.56 19.51 11.20
CA LEU A 53 -86.65 20.67 10.28
C LEU A 53 -87.35 21.86 10.95
N GLU A 54 -88.37 21.61 11.77
CA GLU A 54 -89.00 22.65 12.60
C GLU A 54 -88.02 23.23 13.63
N ARG A 55 -87.15 22.41 14.22
CA ARG A 55 -86.14 22.86 15.19
C ARG A 55 -85.05 23.71 14.54
N ILE A 56 -84.61 23.35 13.33
CA ILE A 56 -83.61 24.10 12.56
C ILE A 56 -84.16 25.47 12.14
N GLU A 57 -85.43 25.56 11.77
CA GLU A 57 -86.07 26.84 11.39
C GLU A 57 -86.34 27.75 12.59
N ALA A 58 -86.53 27.18 13.79
CA ALA A 58 -86.67 27.94 15.03
C ALA A 58 -85.34 28.53 15.52
N ASP A 59 -84.24 27.81 15.34
CA ASP A 59 -82.92 28.17 15.89
C ASP A 59 -81.99 28.86 14.87
N THR A 60 -82.33 28.96 13.59
CA THR A 60 -81.43 29.50 12.54
C THR A 60 -82.20 30.16 11.38
N THR A 61 -81.64 31.22 10.80
CA THR A 61 -82.20 31.87 9.59
C THR A 61 -81.85 31.07 8.34
N ILE A 62 -82.87 30.45 7.73
CA ILE A 62 -82.71 29.68 6.49
C ILE A 62 -82.51 30.65 5.31
N PRO A 63 -81.45 30.49 4.49
CA PRO A 63 -81.27 31.26 3.26
C PRO A 63 -82.50 31.14 2.33
N PRO A 64 -82.95 32.23 1.68
CA PRO A 64 -84.16 32.25 0.85
C PRO A 64 -84.17 31.17 -0.23
N GLU A 65 -83.00 30.81 -0.75
CA GLU A 65 -82.81 29.84 -1.83
C GLU A 65 -83.00 28.38 -1.36
N LEU A 66 -82.88 28.13 -0.06
CA LEU A 66 -83.01 26.80 0.54
C LEU A 66 -84.40 26.56 1.12
N LYS A 67 -85.18 27.63 1.32
CA LYS A 67 -86.54 27.56 1.88
C LYS A 67 -87.49 26.62 1.11
N PRO A 68 -87.54 26.63 -0.24
CA PRO A 68 -88.41 25.74 -1.01
C PRO A 68 -88.08 24.26 -0.79
N ILE A 69 -86.80 23.93 -0.59
CA ILE A 69 -86.33 22.57 -0.35
C ILE A 69 -86.74 22.09 1.05
N PHE A 70 -86.62 22.97 2.05
CA PHE A 70 -87.05 22.66 3.42
C PHE A 70 -88.56 22.46 3.51
N ASP A 71 -89.34 23.24 2.77
CA ASP A 71 -90.81 23.11 2.73
C ASP A 71 -91.24 21.80 2.03
N GLU A 72 -90.62 21.44 0.92
CA GLU A 72 -90.87 20.18 0.19
C GLU A 72 -90.48 18.93 1.03
N LEU A 73 -89.43 19.01 1.85
CA LEU A 73 -89.00 17.94 2.75
C LEU A 73 -89.96 17.72 3.95
N LYS A 74 -90.70 18.75 4.37
CA LYS A 74 -91.72 18.64 5.42
C LYS A 74 -93.01 17.99 4.90
N GLN A 75 -93.37 18.28 3.65
CA GLN A 75 -94.59 17.74 3.01
C GLN A 75 -94.24 17.24 1.61
N PRO A 76 -93.81 15.97 1.48
CA PRO A 76 -93.41 15.45 0.18
C PRO A 76 -94.62 15.39 -0.76
N THR A 77 -94.58 16.18 -1.84
CA THR A 77 -95.50 16.05 -2.97
C THR A 77 -94.79 15.40 -4.17
N SER A 78 -95.53 14.97 -5.19
CA SER A 78 -94.96 14.40 -6.42
C SER A 78 -94.07 15.38 -7.22
N ALA A 79 -93.94 16.63 -6.77
CA ALA A 79 -93.01 17.62 -7.32
C ALA A 79 -91.56 17.50 -6.79
N TRP A 80 -91.30 16.66 -5.79
CA TRP A 80 -89.97 16.38 -5.23
C TRP A 80 -88.91 16.03 -6.30
N ALA A 81 -89.29 15.23 -7.31
CA ALA A 81 -88.40 14.88 -8.42
C ALA A 81 -88.02 16.09 -9.30
N ALA A 82 -88.91 17.07 -9.42
CA ALA A 82 -88.68 18.30 -10.18
C ALA A 82 -87.79 19.29 -9.40
N VAL A 83 -87.94 19.36 -8.07
CA VAL A 83 -87.08 20.19 -7.20
C VAL A 83 -85.64 19.67 -7.20
N LEU A 84 -85.44 18.35 -7.12
CA LEU A 84 -84.11 17.72 -7.24
C LEU A 84 -83.45 18.00 -8.60
N ALA A 85 -84.21 17.89 -9.69
CA ALA A 85 -83.72 18.16 -11.03
C ALA A 85 -83.29 19.63 -11.23
N GLN A 86 -83.99 20.57 -10.58
CA GLN A 86 -83.73 22.00 -10.71
C GLN A 86 -82.58 22.48 -9.79
N THR A 87 -82.37 21.83 -8.64
CA THR A 87 -81.36 22.21 -7.63
C THR A 87 -79.97 21.61 -7.88
N ALA A 88 -79.88 20.50 -8.63
CA ALA A 88 -78.62 19.88 -9.05
C ALA A 88 -77.71 20.79 -9.90
N GLY A 89 -78.23 21.91 -10.42
CA GLY A 89 -77.47 22.86 -11.23
C GLY A 89 -76.59 23.87 -10.46
N SER A 90 -76.69 23.97 -9.13
CA SER A 90 -75.88 24.92 -8.35
C SER A 90 -75.01 24.24 -7.29
N THR A 91 -73.71 24.57 -7.28
CA THR A 91 -72.69 23.92 -6.45
C THR A 91 -72.89 24.11 -4.94
N VAL A 92 -73.40 25.27 -4.52
CA VAL A 92 -73.62 25.58 -3.09
C VAL A 92 -74.85 24.83 -2.53
N ILE A 93 -75.96 24.81 -3.27
CA ILE A 93 -77.21 24.15 -2.83
C ILE A 93 -77.09 22.63 -2.95
N GLY A 94 -76.42 22.14 -4.00
CA GLY A 94 -76.12 20.71 -4.17
C GLY A 94 -75.29 20.14 -3.02
N GLY A 95 -74.28 20.87 -2.54
CA GLY A 95 -73.44 20.44 -1.41
C GLY A 95 -74.17 20.37 -0.07
N ALA A 96 -75.10 21.30 0.19
CA ALA A 96 -75.91 21.29 1.42
C ALA A 96 -76.97 20.18 1.39
N LEU A 97 -77.65 20.01 0.25
CA LEU A 97 -78.64 18.96 0.05
C LEU A 97 -78.02 17.56 0.16
N MET A 98 -76.81 17.39 -0.39
CA MET A 98 -76.10 16.11 -0.32
C MET A 98 -75.71 15.73 1.11
N LYS A 99 -75.38 16.68 1.99
CA LYS A 99 -75.13 16.41 3.42
C LYS A 99 -76.39 15.98 4.17
N VAL A 100 -77.55 16.53 3.81
CA VAL A 100 -78.85 16.14 4.38
C VAL A 100 -79.24 14.73 3.92
N ILE A 101 -79.09 14.45 2.63
CA ILE A 101 -79.33 13.12 2.05
C ILE A 101 -78.36 12.08 2.65
N ASP A 102 -77.08 12.41 2.80
CA ASP A 102 -76.07 11.53 3.40
C ASP A 102 -76.39 11.22 4.87
N TYR A 103 -76.87 12.19 5.64
CA TYR A 103 -77.34 11.96 7.02
C TYR A 103 -78.56 11.03 7.08
N ILE A 104 -79.52 11.18 6.16
CA ILE A 104 -80.72 10.33 6.05
C ILE A 104 -80.35 8.90 5.67
N LEU A 105 -79.39 8.74 4.75
CA LEU A 105 -78.96 7.44 4.25
C LEU A 105 -77.88 6.79 5.14
N ARG A 106 -77.30 7.52 6.10
CA ARG A 106 -76.25 7.02 7.01
C ARG A 106 -76.57 5.71 7.73
N PRO A 107 -77.81 5.45 8.21
CA PRO A 107 -78.17 4.17 8.81
C PRO A 107 -78.24 3.03 7.79
N ILE A 108 -78.65 3.32 6.55
CA ILE A 108 -78.69 2.37 5.43
C ILE A 108 -77.28 2.07 4.94
N SER A 109 -76.43 3.09 4.83
CA SER A 109 -75.00 2.97 4.53
C SER A 109 -74.29 2.12 5.59
N LYS A 110 -74.54 2.36 6.90
CA LYS A 110 -74.05 1.50 7.99
C LYS A 110 -74.57 0.07 7.93
N GLY A 111 -75.80 -0.14 7.47
CA GLY A 111 -76.39 -1.46 7.28
C GLY A 111 -75.80 -2.20 6.08
N LEU A 112 -75.49 -1.50 4.99
CA LEU A 112 -74.85 -2.04 3.79
C LEU A 112 -73.36 -2.33 4.01
N SER A 113 -72.67 -1.56 4.85
CA SER A 113 -71.29 -1.84 5.27
C SER A 113 -71.13 -3.10 6.16
N ALA A 114 -72.23 -3.74 6.57
CA ALA A 114 -72.21 -5.04 7.23
C ALA A 114 -72.14 -6.22 6.23
N ALA A 115 -72.23 -5.96 4.92
CA ALA A 115 -71.96 -6.94 3.88
C ALA A 115 -70.44 -6.97 3.61
N PRO A 116 -69.78 -8.15 3.69
CA PRO A 116 -68.34 -8.24 3.49
C PRO A 116 -68.04 -8.19 1.99
N LEU A 117 -67.90 -6.99 1.41
CA LEU A 117 -67.20 -6.67 0.16
C LEU A 117 -67.38 -5.16 -0.10
N TYR A 118 -66.27 -4.44 -0.30
CA TYR A 118 -66.11 -2.98 -0.44
C TYR A 118 -65.82 -2.21 0.86
N ASP A 119 -64.69 -2.53 1.49
CA ASP A 119 -63.95 -1.55 2.29
C ASP A 119 -63.21 -0.64 1.29
N ILE A 120 -63.70 0.58 1.05
CA ILE A 120 -62.93 1.57 0.28
C ILE A 120 -61.81 2.04 1.21
N PRO A 121 -60.54 1.78 0.89
CA PRO A 121 -59.44 2.12 1.78
C PRO A 121 -59.39 3.60 2.11
N GLU A 122 -58.87 3.95 3.29
CA GLU A 122 -58.71 5.33 3.69
C GLU A 122 -57.85 6.13 2.67
N PRO A 123 -58.06 7.45 2.57
CA PRO A 123 -57.38 8.30 1.58
C PRO A 123 -55.85 8.19 1.62
N SER A 124 -55.26 8.06 2.81
CA SER A 124 -53.81 7.89 2.99
C SER A 124 -53.30 6.60 2.35
N PHE A 125 -54.07 5.51 2.41
CA PHE A 125 -53.74 4.24 1.75
C PHE A 125 -53.88 4.36 0.23
N LEU A 126 -54.94 5.02 -0.25
CA LEU A 126 -55.14 5.29 -1.68
C LEU A 126 -54.00 6.12 -2.26
N THR A 127 -53.57 7.18 -1.57
CA THR A 127 -52.42 8.00 -1.99
C THR A 127 -51.12 7.19 -1.96
N ALA A 128 -50.94 6.28 -1.00
CA ALA A 128 -49.78 5.37 -0.99
C ALA A 128 -49.79 4.37 -2.17
N LEU A 129 -50.96 3.89 -2.60
CA LEU A 129 -51.10 3.09 -3.82
C LEU A 129 -50.75 3.90 -5.07
N TRP A 130 -51.23 5.14 -5.16
CA TRP A 130 -50.92 6.06 -6.25
C TRP A 130 -49.43 6.38 -6.33
N LEU A 131 -48.78 6.74 -5.21
CA LEU A 131 -47.33 6.97 -5.13
C LEU A 131 -46.50 5.77 -5.60
N ARG A 132 -47.03 4.56 -5.41
CA ARG A 132 -46.37 3.30 -5.84
C ARG A 132 -46.78 2.86 -7.25
N GLY A 133 -47.52 3.69 -7.98
CA GLY A 133 -48.01 3.41 -9.33
C GLY A 133 -48.96 2.21 -9.40
N LYS A 134 -49.67 1.89 -8.32
CA LYS A 134 -50.64 0.77 -8.25
C LYS A 134 -52.04 1.17 -8.70
N ILE A 135 -52.35 2.47 -8.65
CA ILE A 135 -53.55 3.08 -9.21
C ILE A 135 -53.13 4.33 -9.98
N THR A 136 -53.91 4.67 -11.00
CA THR A 136 -53.76 5.89 -11.81
C THR A 136 -54.25 7.13 -11.04
N ASP A 137 -53.94 8.31 -11.57
CA ASP A 137 -54.40 9.58 -11.01
C ASP A 137 -55.94 9.66 -11.09
N GLU A 138 -56.52 9.26 -12.21
CA GLU A 138 -57.97 9.21 -12.41
C GLU A 138 -58.66 8.25 -11.43
N GLU A 139 -58.04 7.10 -11.16
CA GLU A 139 -58.54 6.14 -10.16
C GLU A 139 -58.45 6.69 -8.74
N LEU A 140 -57.37 7.39 -8.38
CA LEU A 140 -57.23 8.06 -7.08
C LEU A 140 -58.33 9.11 -6.89
N HIS A 141 -58.50 10.02 -7.86
CA HIS A 141 -59.54 11.05 -7.82
C HIS A 141 -60.93 10.45 -7.72
N SER A 142 -61.21 9.40 -8.51
CA SER A 142 -62.50 8.70 -8.47
C SER A 142 -62.76 8.11 -7.07
N LEU A 143 -61.82 7.33 -6.53
CA LEU A 143 -61.98 6.67 -5.22
C LEU A 143 -62.08 7.67 -4.07
N CYS A 144 -61.30 8.77 -4.09
CA CYS A 144 -61.40 9.83 -3.11
C CYS A 144 -62.71 10.64 -3.23
N THR A 145 -63.24 10.82 -4.45
CA THR A 145 -64.56 11.44 -4.66
C THR A 145 -65.68 10.58 -4.05
N TRP A 146 -65.59 9.24 -4.18
CA TRP A 146 -66.51 8.31 -3.49
C TRP A 146 -66.47 8.44 -1.96
N LEU A 147 -65.32 8.87 -1.40
CA LEU A 147 -65.15 9.15 0.02
C LEU A 147 -65.55 10.58 0.43
N GLY A 148 -66.06 11.39 -0.51
CA GLY A 148 -66.49 12.77 -0.25
C GLY A 148 -65.36 13.80 -0.20
N ILE A 149 -64.17 13.47 -0.74
CA ILE A 149 -63.01 14.36 -0.81
C ILE A 149 -63.05 15.09 -2.16
N SER A 150 -62.96 16.43 -2.14
CA SER A 150 -62.89 17.25 -3.35
C SER A 150 -61.58 17.04 -4.09
N ASP A 151 -61.57 17.24 -5.41
CA ASP A 151 -60.34 17.19 -6.22
C ASP A 151 -59.23 18.10 -5.65
N GLU A 152 -59.60 19.28 -5.14
CA GLU A 152 -58.67 20.19 -4.46
C GLU A 152 -58.01 19.53 -3.24
N HIS A 153 -58.78 18.85 -2.39
CA HIS A 153 -58.24 18.14 -1.23
C HIS A 153 -57.46 16.89 -1.63
N VAL A 154 -57.76 16.27 -2.79
CA VAL A 154 -56.95 15.18 -3.35
C VAL A 154 -55.58 15.69 -3.77
N GLU A 155 -55.49 16.85 -4.44
CA GLU A 155 -54.21 17.48 -4.77
C GLU A 155 -53.39 17.85 -3.53
N GLN A 156 -54.04 18.43 -2.51
CA GLN A 156 -53.38 18.72 -1.23
C GLN A 156 -52.87 17.44 -0.55
N LEU A 157 -53.64 16.35 -0.60
CA LEU A 157 -53.24 15.06 -0.05
C LEU A 157 -52.06 14.45 -0.84
N LYS A 158 -52.05 14.59 -2.17
CA LYS A 158 -50.92 14.19 -3.02
C LYS A 158 -49.66 14.95 -2.64
N GLU A 159 -49.75 16.27 -2.48
CA GLU A 159 -48.64 17.13 -2.08
C GLU A 159 -48.12 16.78 -0.67
N LEU A 160 -49.03 16.63 0.30
CA LEU A 160 -48.72 16.25 1.69
C LEU A 160 -48.05 14.87 1.79
N SER A 161 -48.39 13.96 0.88
CA SER A 161 -47.86 12.59 0.90
C SER A 161 -46.48 12.45 0.25
N GLN A 162 -45.98 13.49 -0.43
CA GLN A 162 -44.62 13.51 -0.96
C GLN A 162 -43.60 13.60 0.18
N ILE A 163 -42.50 12.85 0.06
CA ILE A 163 -41.39 12.94 1.00
C ILE A 163 -40.65 14.26 0.75
N ARG A 164 -40.49 15.06 1.81
CA ARG A 164 -39.62 16.25 1.81
C ARG A 164 -38.21 15.84 2.24
N LEU A 165 -37.19 16.37 1.57
CA LEU A 165 -35.81 16.07 1.90
C LEU A 165 -35.36 16.76 3.20
N ASP A 166 -34.45 16.12 3.92
CA ASP A 166 -33.85 16.72 5.11
C ASP A 166 -32.88 17.86 4.74
N PRO A 167 -32.60 18.81 5.65
CA PRO A 167 -31.72 19.95 5.38
C PRO A 167 -30.34 19.58 4.82
N GLY A 168 -29.74 18.47 5.28
CA GLY A 168 -28.42 18.01 4.84
C GLY A 168 -28.45 17.49 3.40
N SER A 169 -29.50 16.75 3.04
CA SER A 169 -29.71 16.28 1.66
C SER A 169 -29.97 17.43 0.69
N VAL A 170 -30.80 18.40 1.09
CA VAL A 170 -31.11 19.60 0.28
C VAL A 170 -29.84 20.40 -0.02
N ILE A 171 -29.06 20.76 1.00
CA ILE A 171 -27.86 21.57 0.79
C ILE A 171 -26.79 20.83 -0.03
N THR A 172 -26.64 19.51 0.19
CA THR A 172 -25.67 18.70 -0.56
C THR A 172 -26.05 18.59 -2.04
N ALA A 173 -27.32 18.37 -2.36
CA ALA A 173 -27.81 18.35 -3.73
C ALA A 173 -27.63 19.72 -4.40
N TRP A 174 -28.03 20.79 -3.70
CA TRP A 174 -27.87 22.17 -4.16
C TRP A 174 -26.42 22.54 -4.45
N ARG A 175 -25.46 22.26 -3.56
CA ARG A 175 -24.05 22.55 -3.82
C ARG A 175 -23.48 21.83 -5.04
N ARG A 176 -24.03 20.65 -5.39
CA ARG A 176 -23.60 19.86 -6.55
C ARG A 176 -24.11 20.40 -7.88
N ASP A 177 -25.32 20.96 -7.88
CA ASP A 177 -25.95 21.60 -9.04
C ASP A 177 -26.99 22.64 -8.55
N PRO A 178 -26.55 23.89 -8.29
CA PRO A 178 -27.43 24.91 -7.72
C PRO A 178 -28.63 25.21 -8.62
N ALA A 179 -28.41 25.28 -9.93
CA ALA A 179 -29.43 25.61 -10.91
C ALA A 179 -30.56 24.56 -10.95
N LYS A 180 -30.22 23.28 -10.78
CA LYS A 180 -31.19 22.18 -10.78
C LYS A 180 -31.92 22.01 -9.46
N TYR A 181 -31.24 22.24 -8.34
CA TYR A 181 -31.73 21.83 -7.02
C TYR A 181 -32.12 22.99 -6.09
N GLU A 182 -32.04 24.25 -6.53
CA GLU A 182 -32.56 25.42 -5.77
C GLU A 182 -34.02 25.22 -5.30
N MET A 183 -34.84 24.61 -6.15
CA MET A 183 -36.25 24.32 -5.85
C MET A 183 -36.45 23.48 -4.57
N LEU A 184 -35.45 22.69 -4.16
CA LEU A 184 -35.54 21.86 -2.96
C LEU A 184 -35.50 22.67 -1.65
N PHE A 185 -35.14 23.97 -1.69
CA PHE A 185 -35.33 24.83 -0.52
C PHE A 185 -36.82 25.04 -0.19
N GLN A 186 -37.72 24.83 -1.14
CA GLN A 186 -39.16 24.87 -0.87
C GLN A 186 -39.58 23.75 0.10
N ASP A 187 -38.98 22.56 0.02
CA ASP A 187 -39.22 21.47 0.99
C ASP A 187 -38.96 21.91 2.43
N LEU A 188 -37.91 22.71 2.63
CA LEU A 188 -37.56 23.25 3.95
C LEU A 188 -38.56 24.33 4.38
N LYS A 189 -38.97 25.21 3.45
CA LYS A 189 -39.98 26.24 3.72
C LYS A 189 -41.31 25.63 4.14
N ASP A 190 -41.78 24.61 3.43
CA ASP A 190 -42.99 23.86 3.76
C ASP A 190 -42.89 23.19 5.13
N SER A 191 -41.67 22.82 5.55
CA SER A 191 -41.38 22.25 6.86
C SER A 191 -41.16 23.30 7.97
N GLY A 192 -41.41 24.58 7.70
CA GLY A 192 -41.33 25.68 8.67
C GLY A 192 -39.96 26.36 8.79
N TRP A 193 -39.08 26.21 7.81
CA TRP A 193 -37.84 27.01 7.72
C TRP A 193 -38.13 28.37 7.10
N ASN A 194 -37.66 29.45 7.73
CA ASN A 194 -37.67 30.77 7.13
C ASN A 194 -36.36 31.02 6.35
N ASP A 195 -36.33 32.09 5.56
CA ASP A 195 -35.15 32.43 4.74
C ASP A 195 -33.88 32.59 5.59
N ASP A 196 -33.98 33.23 6.77
CA ASP A 196 -32.84 33.39 7.69
C ASP A 196 -32.22 32.04 8.11
N ARG A 197 -33.06 31.02 8.37
CA ARG A 197 -32.59 29.68 8.73
C ARG A 197 -32.00 28.94 7.54
N ILE A 198 -32.51 29.17 6.33
CA ILE A 198 -31.95 28.60 5.10
C ILE A 198 -30.58 29.21 4.80
N GLU A 199 -30.42 30.53 4.98
CA GLU A 199 -29.12 31.18 4.85
C GLU A 199 -28.14 30.73 5.94
N ALA A 200 -28.62 30.56 7.19
CA ALA A 200 -27.82 29.96 8.25
C ALA A 200 -27.38 28.52 7.89
N LEU A 201 -28.29 27.71 7.32
CA LEU A 201 -27.98 26.36 6.81
C LEU A 201 -26.88 26.38 5.76
N LYS A 202 -26.96 27.28 4.78
CA LYS A 202 -25.93 27.44 3.76
C LYS A 202 -24.57 27.78 4.39
N PHE A 203 -24.55 28.64 5.40
CA PHE A 203 -23.34 29.07 6.11
C PHE A 203 -22.74 27.98 7.00
N PHE A 204 -23.49 27.43 7.96
CA PHE A 204 -22.90 26.52 8.97
C PHE A 204 -22.47 25.17 8.40
N THR A 205 -23.00 24.80 7.23
CA THR A 205 -22.60 23.57 6.53
C THR A 205 -21.44 23.78 5.57
N LEU A 206 -20.90 25.00 5.46
CA LEU A 206 -19.62 25.20 4.79
C LEU A 206 -18.55 24.40 5.53
N TYR A 207 -17.59 23.90 4.76
CA TYR A 207 -16.46 23.20 5.34
C TYR A 207 -15.65 24.18 6.18
N TYR A 208 -15.30 23.74 7.38
CA TYR A 208 -14.37 24.43 8.27
C TYR A 208 -13.41 23.38 8.85
N PRO A 209 -12.10 23.65 8.89
CA PRO A 209 -11.12 22.68 9.36
C PRO A 209 -11.37 22.31 10.82
N SER A 210 -11.12 21.04 11.14
CA SER A 210 -11.14 20.59 12.53
C SER A 210 -9.99 21.22 13.34
N PRO A 211 -10.06 21.28 14.68
CA PRO A 211 -8.93 21.75 15.48
C PRO A 211 -7.62 20.99 15.22
N ALA A 212 -7.69 19.69 14.95
CA ALA A 212 -6.51 18.89 14.60
C ALA A 212 -5.91 19.29 13.25
N GLU A 213 -6.77 19.61 12.29
CA GLU A 213 -6.37 20.06 10.95
C GLU A 213 -5.76 21.47 10.99
N LEU A 214 -6.32 22.38 11.80
CA LEU A 214 -5.73 23.69 12.05
C LEU A 214 -4.33 23.60 12.67
N VAL A 215 -4.12 22.68 13.63
CA VAL A 215 -2.78 22.42 14.19
C VAL A 215 -1.84 21.89 13.12
N HIS A 216 -2.30 20.96 12.28
CA HIS A 216 -1.51 20.42 11.19
C HIS A 216 -1.15 21.50 10.14
N TRP A 217 -2.09 22.36 9.76
CA TRP A 217 -1.83 23.49 8.84
C TRP A 217 -0.85 24.50 9.43
N THR A 218 -0.97 24.78 10.73
CA THR A 218 0.00 25.62 11.44
C THR A 218 1.40 25.00 11.36
N ALA A 219 1.52 23.70 11.59
CA ALA A 219 2.79 23.00 11.46
C ALA A 219 3.34 22.95 10.02
N ARG A 220 2.46 22.98 9.01
CA ARG A 220 2.82 23.04 7.58
C ARG A 220 3.02 24.46 7.04
N GLU A 221 3.19 25.44 7.93
CA GLU A 221 3.48 26.84 7.56
C GLU A 221 2.39 27.47 6.66
N VAL A 222 1.15 26.98 6.74
CA VAL A 222 0.01 27.44 5.91
C VAL A 222 -0.33 28.92 6.15
N PHE A 223 0.00 29.44 7.33
CA PHE A 223 -0.31 30.81 7.72
C PHE A 223 0.89 31.76 7.64
N GLU A 224 2.02 31.30 7.08
CA GLU A 224 3.28 32.04 7.04
C GLU A 224 3.64 32.42 5.58
N PRO A 225 3.30 33.65 5.11
CA PRO A 225 3.44 34.04 3.71
C PRO A 225 4.88 33.96 3.17
N ASP A 226 5.87 34.24 4.02
CA ASP A 226 7.28 34.15 3.68
C ASP A 226 7.72 32.69 3.44
N LYS A 227 7.20 31.74 4.23
CA LYS A 227 7.45 30.30 4.05
C LYS A 227 6.76 29.76 2.81
N ILE A 228 5.50 30.14 2.58
CA ILE A 228 4.76 29.79 1.36
C ILE A 228 5.54 30.23 0.11
N ALA A 229 6.05 31.46 0.12
CA ALA A 229 6.87 31.98 -0.97
C ALA A 229 8.23 31.28 -1.09
N LYS A 230 8.94 31.05 0.03
CA LYS A 230 10.25 30.38 0.06
C LYS A 230 10.19 28.97 -0.53
N TYR A 231 9.18 28.20 -0.16
CA TYR A 231 9.03 26.79 -0.57
C TYR A 231 8.15 26.61 -1.82
N GLY A 232 7.50 27.66 -2.30
CA GLY A 232 6.64 27.59 -3.48
C GLY A 232 5.37 26.76 -3.26
N LEU A 233 4.78 26.80 -2.07
CA LEU A 233 3.68 25.89 -1.67
C LEU A 233 2.37 26.13 -2.44
N MET A 234 2.25 27.26 -3.14
CA MET A 234 1.14 27.56 -4.06
C MET A 234 1.42 27.21 -5.52
N ALA A 235 2.57 26.58 -5.81
CA ALA A 235 2.88 26.15 -7.17
C ALA A 235 1.77 25.23 -7.72
N ASP A 236 1.41 25.43 -8.99
CA ASP A 236 0.42 24.63 -9.72
C ASP A 236 -1.01 24.63 -9.14
N ALA A 237 -1.35 25.52 -8.19
CA ALA A 237 -2.69 25.64 -7.63
C ALA A 237 -3.77 26.00 -8.68
N ASP A 238 -3.37 26.55 -9.84
CA ASP A 238 -4.24 26.83 -10.98
C ASP A 238 -4.78 25.56 -11.67
N LYS A 239 -4.12 24.41 -11.46
CA LYS A 239 -4.54 23.11 -12.01
C LYS A 239 -5.65 22.44 -11.19
N LEU A 240 -5.98 22.98 -10.02
CA LEU A 240 -7.04 22.46 -9.17
C LEU A 240 -8.42 22.59 -9.83
N ARG A 241 -9.18 21.49 -9.84
CA ARG A 241 -10.63 21.53 -10.14
C ARG A 241 -11.39 22.09 -8.94
N ARG A 242 -11.29 23.41 -8.71
CA ARG A 242 -11.95 24.11 -7.59
C ARG A 242 -13.45 23.82 -7.51
N ASP A 243 -14.11 23.66 -8.65
CA ASP A 243 -15.51 23.26 -8.75
C ASP A 243 -15.87 22.01 -7.92
N ASP A 244 -14.98 21.03 -7.79
CA ASP A 244 -15.27 19.84 -6.99
C ASP A 244 -15.21 20.12 -5.49
N PHE A 245 -14.33 21.04 -5.06
CA PHE A 245 -14.21 21.47 -3.68
C PHE A 245 -15.39 22.37 -3.28
N TYR A 246 -15.86 23.25 -4.19
CA TYR A 246 -17.07 24.03 -3.97
C TYR A 246 -18.29 23.12 -3.73
N LYS A 247 -18.40 21.99 -4.44
CA LYS A 247 -19.45 20.99 -4.24
C LYS A 247 -19.36 20.29 -2.87
N ALA A 248 -18.18 20.27 -2.25
CA ALA A 248 -17.96 19.79 -0.89
C ALA A 248 -18.20 20.88 0.18
N GLY A 249 -18.49 22.12 -0.23
CA GLY A 249 -18.74 23.24 0.67
C GLY A 249 -17.48 23.99 1.10
N MET A 250 -16.35 23.80 0.43
CA MET A 250 -15.14 24.59 0.66
C MET A 250 -15.18 25.91 -0.11
N ASP A 251 -14.59 26.97 0.45
CA ASP A 251 -14.30 28.21 -0.25
C ASP A 251 -12.85 28.24 -0.76
N ASP A 252 -12.47 29.31 -1.46
CA ASP A 252 -11.12 29.44 -2.02
C ASP A 252 -10.02 29.43 -0.95
N GLU A 253 -10.28 30.03 0.22
CA GLU A 253 -9.32 30.08 1.32
C GLU A 253 -9.03 28.66 1.84
N GLN A 254 -10.07 27.87 2.09
CA GLN A 254 -9.87 26.49 2.56
C GLN A 254 -9.24 25.60 1.49
N ILE A 255 -9.57 25.82 0.21
CA ILE A 255 -8.92 25.10 -0.90
C ILE A 255 -7.41 25.40 -0.94
N ASP A 256 -7.05 26.67 -0.80
CA ASP A 256 -5.65 27.10 -0.82
C ASP A 256 -4.91 26.54 0.41
N ASN A 257 -5.51 26.58 1.60
CA ASN A 257 -4.90 26.02 2.82
C ASN A 257 -4.63 24.51 2.69
N HIS A 258 -5.57 23.76 2.14
CA HIS A 258 -5.39 22.34 1.81
C HIS A 258 -4.24 22.13 0.82
N TRP A 259 -4.16 22.97 -0.21
CA TRP A 259 -3.07 22.91 -1.18
C TRP A 259 -1.73 23.28 -0.57
N ILE A 260 -1.65 24.24 0.34
CA ILE A 260 -0.37 24.56 0.97
C ILE A 260 0.12 23.39 1.85
N ALA A 261 -0.80 22.73 2.56
CA ALA A 261 -0.48 21.63 3.46
C ALA A 261 -0.19 20.28 2.77
N HIS A 262 -0.60 20.07 1.50
CA HIS A 262 -0.55 18.75 0.86
C HIS A 262 0.86 18.26 0.51
N TRP A 263 1.86 19.14 0.48
CA TRP A 263 3.19 18.80 -0.02
C TRP A 263 3.92 17.81 0.90
N GLU A 264 4.61 16.86 0.28
CA GLU A 264 5.61 16.01 0.96
C GLU A 264 6.96 16.72 0.94
N HIS A 265 7.54 16.97 2.11
CA HIS A 265 8.85 17.59 2.22
C HIS A 265 9.98 16.56 2.13
N ALA A 266 11.17 17.04 1.75
CA ALA A 266 12.37 16.21 1.67
C ALA A 266 12.61 15.46 2.99
N SER A 267 12.95 14.17 2.93
CA SER A 267 13.29 13.38 4.12
C SER A 267 14.56 13.89 4.80
N TRP A 268 14.73 13.56 6.09
CA TRP A 268 15.95 13.89 6.84
C TRP A 268 17.23 13.50 6.11
N MET A 269 17.29 12.31 5.50
CA MET A 269 18.48 11.85 4.77
C MET A 269 18.77 12.68 3.51
N GLN A 270 17.72 13.16 2.82
CA GLN A 270 17.90 14.06 1.68
C GLN A 270 18.39 15.45 2.14
N VAL A 271 17.87 15.95 3.27
CA VAL A 271 18.30 17.22 3.87
C VAL A 271 19.76 17.16 4.32
N VAL A 272 20.19 16.07 4.98
CA VAL A 272 21.59 15.85 5.36
C VAL A 272 22.51 15.83 4.14
N GLU A 273 22.11 15.14 3.07
CA GLU A 273 22.91 15.10 1.84
C GLU A 273 23.01 16.49 1.18
N MET A 274 21.91 17.26 1.16
CA MET A 274 21.92 18.65 0.68
C MET A 274 22.84 19.54 1.52
N LEU A 275 22.83 19.37 2.85
CA LEU A 275 23.69 20.09 3.79
C LEU A 275 25.17 19.77 3.52
N HIS A 276 25.54 18.50 3.43
CA HIS A 276 26.92 18.08 3.16
C HIS A 276 27.44 18.53 1.79
N ARG A 277 26.55 18.59 0.79
CA ARG A 277 26.84 19.15 -0.54
C ARG A 277 26.88 20.67 -0.58
N LYS A 278 26.59 21.35 0.54
CA LYS A 278 26.53 22.81 0.66
C LYS A 278 25.49 23.45 -0.27
N LEU A 279 24.41 22.71 -0.56
CA LEU A 279 23.25 23.23 -1.31
C LEU A 279 22.33 24.04 -0.40
N ILE A 280 22.36 23.75 0.90
CA ILE A 280 21.63 24.45 1.95
C ILE A 280 22.56 24.71 3.14
N THR A 281 22.15 25.59 4.04
CA THR A 281 22.87 25.91 5.28
C THR A 281 22.25 25.20 6.50
N GLU A 282 22.95 25.18 7.63
CA GLU A 282 22.35 24.69 8.89
C GLU A 282 21.13 25.52 9.30
N GLN A 283 21.11 26.82 8.97
CA GLN A 283 19.93 27.66 9.23
C GLN A 283 18.74 27.22 8.36
N ASP A 284 18.97 26.82 7.11
CA ASP A 284 17.90 26.26 6.28
C ASP A 284 17.36 24.94 6.86
N VAL A 285 18.22 24.11 7.44
CA VAL A 285 17.79 22.88 8.15
C VAL A 285 16.94 23.23 9.38
N LYS A 286 17.34 24.27 10.14
CA LYS A 286 16.56 24.77 11.28
C LYS A 286 15.19 25.29 10.86
N ASP A 287 15.13 26.03 9.76
CA ASP A 287 13.87 26.53 9.18
C ASP A 287 12.99 25.41 8.61
N TRP A 288 13.57 24.25 8.29
CA TRP A 288 12.85 23.09 7.76
C TRP A 288 12.25 22.21 8.86
N PHE A 289 12.82 22.19 10.08
CA PHE A 289 12.31 21.34 11.16
C PHE A 289 10.85 21.60 11.58
N PRO A 290 10.37 22.86 11.73
CA PRO A 290 8.97 23.12 12.05
C PRO A 290 8.01 22.56 10.99
N LEU A 291 8.38 22.71 9.71
CA LEU A 291 7.62 22.25 8.54
C LEU A 291 7.39 20.73 8.53
N VAL A 292 8.26 19.97 9.19
CA VAL A 292 8.14 18.51 9.36
C VAL A 292 7.91 18.09 10.81
N GLU A 293 7.42 19.01 11.65
CA GLU A 293 6.99 18.75 13.02
C GLU A 293 8.10 18.22 13.95
N VAL A 294 9.37 18.58 13.70
CA VAL A 294 10.48 18.27 14.61
C VAL A 294 10.54 19.31 15.73
N ALA A 295 10.41 18.85 16.97
CA ALA A 295 10.43 19.73 18.14
C ALA A 295 11.77 20.49 18.26
N PRO A 296 11.77 21.78 18.66
CA PRO A 296 12.97 22.62 18.71
C PRO A 296 14.12 22.04 19.53
N TYR A 297 13.82 21.27 20.59
CA TYR A 297 14.83 20.60 21.42
C TYR A 297 15.74 19.65 20.61
N TRP A 298 15.22 19.01 19.56
CA TRP A 298 15.98 18.05 18.76
C TRP A 298 16.77 18.70 17.62
N ALA A 299 16.47 19.95 17.25
CA ALA A 299 17.00 20.58 16.05
C ALA A 299 18.54 20.62 16.04
N ASP A 300 19.15 21.20 17.07
CA ASP A 300 20.61 21.31 17.16
C ASP A 300 21.28 19.94 17.30
N ASN A 301 20.65 19.00 18.01
CA ASN A 301 21.17 17.64 18.20
C ASN A 301 21.18 16.86 16.89
N LEU A 302 20.12 16.96 16.07
CA LEU A 302 20.03 16.31 14.77
C LEU A 302 21.04 16.91 13.77
N ILE A 303 21.22 18.23 13.77
CA ILE A 303 22.23 18.88 12.93
C ILE A 303 23.63 18.41 13.31
N GLN A 304 23.97 18.36 14.60
CA GLN A 304 25.27 17.82 15.04
C GLN A 304 25.46 16.35 14.63
N MET A 305 24.40 15.54 14.72
CA MET A 305 24.42 14.14 14.32
C MET A 305 24.58 13.95 12.79
N ALA A 306 24.26 14.95 11.97
CA ALA A 306 24.46 14.89 10.53
C ALA A 306 25.94 14.69 10.19
N TYR A 307 26.84 15.28 10.98
CA TYR A 307 28.28 15.18 10.75
C TYR A 307 28.88 13.92 11.37
N SER A 308 29.83 13.32 10.65
CA SER A 308 30.46 12.06 11.06
C SER A 308 31.62 12.28 12.03
N TRP A 309 31.75 11.38 12.99
CA TRP A 309 32.97 11.24 13.78
C TRP A 309 34.13 10.71 12.92
N PRO A 310 35.39 11.04 13.25
CA PRO A 310 36.56 10.46 12.58
C PRO A 310 36.56 8.94 12.63
N THR A 311 37.17 8.27 11.66
CA THR A 311 37.22 6.80 11.69
C THR A 311 38.18 6.31 12.77
N ARG A 312 37.95 5.12 13.33
CA ARG A 312 38.89 4.50 14.29
C ARG A 312 40.32 4.38 13.74
N VAL A 313 40.45 4.17 12.44
CA VAL A 313 41.76 4.06 11.78
C VAL A 313 42.50 5.40 11.85
N ASP A 314 41.80 6.50 11.59
CA ASP A 314 42.37 7.84 11.65
C ASP A 314 42.68 8.24 13.08
N VAL A 315 41.76 8.00 14.02
CA VAL A 315 41.98 8.28 15.46
C VAL A 315 43.21 7.55 15.99
N ARG A 316 43.39 6.27 15.63
CA ARG A 316 44.58 5.51 16.00
C ARG A 316 45.87 6.08 15.41
N ARG A 317 45.84 6.52 14.14
CA ARG A 317 46.99 7.17 13.49
C ARG A 317 47.33 8.51 14.14
N TRP A 318 46.31 9.30 14.48
CA TRP A 318 46.49 10.55 15.21
C TRP A 318 47.13 10.30 16.57
N ARG A 319 46.73 9.21 17.25
CA ARG A 319 47.35 8.83 18.52
C ARG A 319 48.81 8.44 18.36
N ASP A 320 49.12 7.62 17.34
CA ASP A 320 50.49 7.18 17.03
C ASP A 320 51.42 8.37 16.74
N MET A 321 50.92 9.34 15.98
CA MET A 321 51.63 10.57 15.64
C MET A 321 51.62 11.63 16.76
N ALA A 322 51.04 11.32 17.93
CA ALA A 322 50.84 12.25 19.03
C ALA A 322 50.10 13.56 18.64
N VAL A 323 49.25 13.50 17.62
CA VAL A 323 48.31 14.58 17.25
C VAL A 323 47.21 14.70 18.30
N ILE A 324 46.85 13.58 18.94
CA ILE A 324 45.92 13.53 20.07
C ILE A 324 46.56 12.85 21.28
N ASP A 325 46.14 13.28 22.47
CA ASP A 325 46.51 12.64 23.72
C ASP A 325 45.54 11.48 24.10
N GLN A 326 45.82 10.82 25.22
CA GLN A 326 45.02 9.69 25.71
C GLN A 326 43.60 10.11 26.12
N THR A 327 43.44 11.33 26.65
CA THR A 327 42.14 11.88 27.05
C THR A 327 41.28 12.10 25.81
N GLN A 328 41.84 12.74 24.79
CA GLN A 328 41.19 12.96 23.50
C GLN A 328 40.88 11.65 22.77
N LEU A 329 41.79 10.66 22.82
CA LEU A 329 41.53 9.31 22.31
C LEU A 329 40.27 8.71 22.96
N ARG A 330 40.19 8.77 24.29
CA ARG A 330 39.04 8.26 25.03
C ARG A 330 37.76 9.00 24.64
N THR A 331 37.78 10.32 24.59
CA THR A 331 36.62 11.14 24.19
C THR A 331 36.14 10.81 22.77
N LEU A 332 37.06 10.61 21.81
CA LEU A 332 36.70 10.23 20.45
C LEU A 332 36.05 8.84 20.39
N TYR A 333 36.57 7.87 21.13
CA TYR A 333 35.93 6.55 21.21
C TYR A 333 34.59 6.57 21.96
N GLU A 334 34.46 7.37 23.02
CA GLU A 334 33.17 7.62 23.67
C GLU A 334 32.15 8.22 22.70
N GLY A 335 32.57 9.21 21.90
CA GLY A 335 31.73 9.83 20.87
C GLY A 335 31.28 8.87 19.76
N MET A 336 32.08 7.83 19.49
CA MET A 336 31.69 6.72 18.60
C MET A 336 30.75 5.70 19.25
N GLY A 337 30.43 5.85 20.53
CA GLY A 337 29.54 4.97 21.28
C GLY A 337 30.23 3.84 22.06
N TYR A 338 31.57 3.86 22.20
CA TYR A 338 32.26 2.90 23.08
C TYR A 338 32.18 3.36 24.54
N HIS A 339 31.80 2.45 25.43
CA HIS A 339 31.64 2.75 26.87
C HIS A 339 32.14 1.61 27.75
N GLY A 340 32.37 1.91 29.03
CA GLY A 340 32.75 0.93 30.06
C GLY A 340 34.01 0.14 29.70
N GLU A 341 33.98 -1.17 29.95
CA GLU A 341 35.11 -2.08 29.67
C GLU A 341 35.55 -2.06 28.20
N TRP A 342 34.60 -1.90 27.26
CA TRP A 342 34.91 -1.89 25.83
C TRP A 342 35.74 -0.68 25.47
N LEU A 343 35.43 0.47 26.03
CA LEU A 343 36.20 1.69 25.85
C LEU A 343 37.62 1.54 26.41
N ASP A 344 37.75 0.95 27.60
CA ASP A 344 39.06 0.71 28.22
C ASP A 344 39.91 -0.24 27.35
N LEU A 345 39.30 -1.31 26.83
CA LEU A 345 39.95 -2.24 25.90
C LEU A 345 40.33 -1.58 24.58
N TYR A 346 39.49 -0.72 23.99
CA TYR A 346 39.83 0.01 22.76
C TYR A 346 40.99 0.98 22.96
N CYS A 347 41.01 1.71 24.08
CA CYS A 347 42.11 2.58 24.45
C CYS A 347 43.41 1.77 24.64
N LEU A 348 43.39 0.71 25.46
CA LEU A 348 44.54 -0.17 25.68
C LEU A 348 45.06 -0.78 24.38
N TRP A 349 44.16 -1.34 23.57
CA TRP A 349 44.52 -1.95 22.30
C TRP A 349 45.17 -0.93 21.37
N THR A 350 44.68 0.31 21.33
CA THR A 350 45.24 1.38 20.49
C THR A 350 46.68 1.69 20.90
N GLU A 351 46.93 1.86 22.20
CA GLU A 351 48.28 2.12 22.72
C GLU A 351 49.24 0.97 22.41
N VAL A 352 48.82 -0.26 22.72
CA VAL A 352 49.64 -1.46 22.49
C VAL A 352 49.90 -1.67 20.99
N TYR A 353 48.88 -1.52 20.15
CA TYR A 353 49.00 -1.71 18.71
C TYR A 353 49.97 -0.71 18.08
N ASN A 354 49.95 0.54 18.54
CA ASN A 354 50.84 1.58 18.03
C ASN A 354 52.28 1.41 18.55
N ARG A 355 52.44 1.12 19.86
CA ARG A 355 53.77 1.01 20.48
C ARG A 355 54.50 -0.29 20.16
N PHE A 356 53.79 -1.41 20.05
CA PHE A 356 54.44 -2.72 19.94
C PHE A 356 55.37 -2.86 18.72
N PRO A 357 55.03 -2.42 17.50
CA PRO A 357 55.94 -2.47 16.36
C PRO A 357 57.25 -1.69 16.57
N ASP A 358 57.17 -0.50 17.17
CA ASP A 358 58.35 0.31 17.51
C ASP A 358 59.21 -0.41 18.55
N LEU A 359 58.61 -0.92 19.62
CA LEU A 359 59.33 -1.68 20.65
C LEU A 359 60.05 -2.90 20.07
N VAL A 360 59.38 -3.65 19.20
CA VAL A 360 59.99 -4.81 18.51
C VAL A 360 61.16 -4.36 17.64
N ALA A 361 61.03 -3.25 16.90
CA ALA A 361 62.09 -2.72 16.05
C ALA A 361 63.30 -2.26 16.88
N ARG A 362 63.07 -1.50 17.96
CA ARG A 362 64.10 -1.04 18.89
C ARG A 362 64.81 -2.21 19.57
N PHE A 363 64.08 -3.25 19.96
CA PHE A 363 64.65 -4.47 20.53
C PHE A 363 65.52 -5.22 19.52
N ARG A 364 65.02 -5.45 18.30
CA ARG A 364 65.79 -6.13 17.23
C ARG A 364 67.05 -5.38 16.82
N ASN A 365 67.04 -4.05 16.95
CA ASN A 365 68.21 -3.21 16.72
C ASN A 365 69.16 -3.13 17.93
N GLY A 366 68.83 -3.80 19.04
CA GLY A 366 69.63 -3.81 20.27
C GLY A 366 69.58 -2.50 21.07
N TRP A 367 68.62 -1.61 20.81
CA TRP A 367 68.50 -0.32 21.49
C TRP A 367 67.80 -0.41 22.85
N ILE A 368 67.02 -1.48 23.05
CA ILE A 368 66.32 -1.78 24.31
C ILE A 368 66.43 -3.27 24.60
N THR A 369 66.29 -3.64 25.86
CA THR A 369 66.33 -5.03 26.33
C THR A 369 64.94 -5.68 26.33
N GLU A 370 64.90 -7.00 26.49
CA GLU A 370 63.64 -7.74 26.74
C GLU A 370 62.88 -7.17 27.95
N GLY A 371 63.60 -6.85 29.03
CA GLY A 371 63.03 -6.26 30.23
C GLY A 371 62.36 -4.90 29.95
N ASP A 372 63.00 -4.07 29.13
CA ASP A 372 62.46 -2.77 28.72
C ASP A 372 61.15 -2.93 27.94
N VAL A 373 61.12 -3.83 26.94
CA VAL A 373 59.88 -4.12 26.17
C VAL A 373 58.76 -4.59 27.08
N LYS A 374 59.03 -5.57 27.96
CA LYS A 374 58.03 -6.11 28.88
C LYS A 374 57.51 -5.03 29.84
N SER A 375 58.42 -4.22 30.40
CA SER A 375 58.06 -3.15 31.34
C SER A 375 57.18 -2.07 30.70
N GLU A 376 57.46 -1.70 29.45
CA GLU A 376 56.69 -0.69 28.72
C GLU A 376 55.28 -1.20 28.38
N LEU A 377 55.15 -2.44 27.91
CA LEU A 377 53.84 -3.06 27.65
C LEU A 377 52.98 -3.20 28.91
N ILE A 378 53.59 -3.53 30.05
CA ILE A 378 52.89 -3.59 31.35
C ILE A 378 52.44 -2.18 31.76
N THR A 379 53.28 -1.16 31.55
CA THR A 379 52.96 0.23 31.87
C THR A 379 51.81 0.77 31.01
N LEU A 380 51.68 0.32 29.77
CA LEU A 380 50.52 0.61 28.92
C LEU A 380 49.21 -0.02 29.44
N GLY A 381 49.29 -0.98 30.38
CA GLY A 381 48.15 -1.62 31.02
C GLY A 381 47.92 -3.07 30.62
N MET A 382 48.86 -3.70 29.90
CA MET A 382 48.75 -5.14 29.63
C MET A 382 49.01 -5.97 30.89
N PRO A 383 48.23 -7.04 31.16
CA PRO A 383 48.53 -7.97 32.24
C PRO A 383 49.91 -8.61 32.04
N ALA A 384 50.72 -8.67 33.11
CA ALA A 384 52.08 -9.19 33.05
C ALA A 384 52.17 -10.63 32.50
N GLU A 385 51.24 -11.49 32.91
CA GLU A 385 51.12 -12.87 32.40
C GLU A 385 50.90 -12.89 30.88
N ARG A 386 50.02 -12.02 30.38
CA ARG A 386 49.73 -11.91 28.94
C ARG A 386 50.93 -11.38 28.14
N VAL A 387 51.70 -10.45 28.71
CA VAL A 387 52.94 -9.93 28.11
C VAL A 387 53.96 -11.06 27.97
N GLU A 388 54.10 -11.92 28.97
CA GLU A 388 54.99 -13.09 28.91
C GLU A 388 54.57 -14.07 27.82
N GLU A 389 53.30 -14.46 27.78
CA GLU A 389 52.77 -15.33 26.74
C GLU A 389 53.00 -14.76 25.33
N MET A 390 52.74 -13.47 25.16
CA MET A 390 52.91 -12.77 23.89
C MET A 390 54.38 -12.74 23.46
N TRP A 391 55.29 -12.57 24.41
CA TRP A 391 56.73 -12.63 24.17
C TRP A 391 57.15 -14.01 23.65
N GLN A 392 56.82 -15.07 24.39
CA GLN A 392 57.14 -16.46 24.03
C GLN A 392 56.58 -16.84 22.64
N ALA A 393 55.37 -16.36 22.32
CA ALA A 393 54.75 -16.64 21.03
C ALA A 393 55.40 -15.89 19.85
N LYS A 394 55.90 -14.66 20.08
CA LYS A 394 56.43 -13.78 19.02
C LYS A 394 57.94 -13.92 18.81
N PHE A 395 58.67 -14.22 19.87
CA PHE A 395 60.12 -14.35 19.88
C PHE A 395 60.46 -15.79 20.23
N LYS A 396 60.56 -16.65 19.20
CA LYS A 396 61.10 -18.01 19.39
C LYS A 396 62.55 -17.91 19.88
N PRO A 397 63.02 -18.85 20.71
CA PRO A 397 64.43 -18.88 21.11
C PRO A 397 65.32 -18.88 19.87
N GLU A 398 66.29 -17.96 19.81
CA GLU A 398 67.21 -17.81 18.67
C GLU A 398 67.86 -19.12 18.27
N ALA A 399 68.18 -19.99 19.24
CA ALA A 399 68.71 -21.33 19.01
C ALA A 399 67.79 -22.20 18.14
N ALA A 400 66.46 -22.14 18.32
CA ALA A 400 65.53 -22.94 17.53
C ALA A 400 65.35 -22.41 16.09
N ALA A 401 65.48 -21.09 15.91
CA ALA A 401 65.45 -20.47 14.59
C ALA A 401 66.77 -20.71 13.82
N GLN A 402 67.90 -20.62 14.52
CA GLN A 402 69.23 -20.89 13.96
C GLN A 402 69.38 -22.35 13.57
N VAL A 403 68.98 -23.31 14.42
CA VAL A 403 69.02 -24.75 14.10
C VAL A 403 68.18 -25.08 12.87
N GLU A 404 67.03 -24.43 12.68
CA GLU A 404 66.18 -24.68 11.50
C GLU A 404 66.76 -24.09 10.21
N GLU A 405 67.38 -22.91 10.26
CA GLU A 405 68.07 -22.32 9.12
C GLU A 405 69.37 -23.07 8.78
N GLU A 406 70.16 -23.45 9.78
CA GLU A 406 71.34 -24.31 9.62
C GLU A 406 70.93 -25.67 9.04
N ARG A 407 69.86 -26.31 9.54
CA ARG A 407 69.33 -27.57 9.00
C ARG A 407 68.92 -27.47 7.54
N LYS A 408 68.35 -26.34 7.09
CA LYS A 408 68.01 -26.09 5.69
C LYS A 408 69.27 -25.83 4.84
N ALA A 409 70.24 -25.09 5.37
CA ALA A 409 71.51 -24.85 4.71
C ALA A 409 72.28 -26.16 4.49
N THR A 410 72.44 -26.97 5.54
CA THR A 410 73.09 -28.29 5.50
C THR A 410 72.34 -29.25 4.58
N ALA A 411 71.01 -29.27 4.59
CA ALA A 411 70.24 -30.07 3.63
C ALA A 411 70.54 -29.66 2.18
N THR A 412 70.71 -28.36 1.93
CA THR A 412 71.06 -27.85 0.60
C THR A 412 72.47 -28.25 0.19
N GLU A 413 73.42 -28.26 1.12
CA GLU A 413 74.79 -28.73 0.89
C GLU A 413 74.85 -30.23 0.58
N ILE A 414 74.10 -31.07 1.31
CA ILE A 414 73.98 -32.50 1.02
C ILE A 414 73.42 -32.72 -0.38
N MET A 415 72.34 -32.03 -0.75
CA MET A 415 71.77 -32.13 -2.10
C MET A 415 72.76 -31.68 -3.20
N LYS A 416 73.59 -30.66 -2.94
CA LYS A 416 74.70 -30.27 -3.84
C LYS A 416 75.79 -31.33 -3.92
N GLY A 417 76.15 -31.96 -2.80
CA GLY A 417 77.13 -33.05 -2.74
C GLY A 417 76.71 -34.23 -3.59
N VAL A 418 75.43 -34.61 -3.55
CA VAL A 418 74.88 -35.63 -4.45
C VAL A 418 74.91 -35.17 -5.91
N LYS A 419 74.55 -33.91 -6.19
CA LYS A 419 74.52 -33.35 -7.55
C LYS A 419 75.87 -33.35 -8.25
N THR A 420 76.91 -33.08 -7.48
CA THR A 420 78.28 -32.98 -7.95
C THR A 420 79.00 -34.34 -7.93
N GLY A 421 78.34 -35.39 -7.44
CA GLY A 421 78.87 -36.76 -7.40
C GLY A 421 79.87 -37.02 -6.27
N TYR A 422 80.01 -36.10 -5.30
CA TYR A 422 80.87 -36.29 -4.12
C TYR A 422 80.34 -37.35 -3.16
N ILE A 423 79.01 -37.54 -3.12
CA ILE A 423 78.33 -38.58 -2.36
C ILE A 423 77.28 -39.25 -3.25
N SER A 424 77.01 -40.53 -3.01
CA SER A 424 75.98 -41.28 -3.72
C SER A 424 74.57 -40.86 -3.30
N ARG A 425 73.56 -41.19 -4.11
CA ARG A 425 72.15 -40.91 -3.79
C ARG A 425 71.71 -41.59 -2.49
N ALA A 426 72.17 -42.82 -2.25
CA ALA A 426 71.87 -43.55 -1.02
C ALA A 426 72.43 -42.85 0.22
N GLU A 427 73.69 -42.40 0.14
CA GLU A 427 74.34 -41.63 1.20
C GLU A 427 73.65 -40.27 1.42
N GLY A 428 73.19 -39.62 0.34
CA GLY A 428 72.43 -38.37 0.44
C GLY A 428 71.08 -38.53 1.15
N VAL A 429 70.36 -39.64 0.94
CA VAL A 429 69.10 -39.95 1.63
C VAL A 429 69.35 -40.19 3.12
N GLU A 430 70.40 -40.95 3.45
CA GLU A 430 70.82 -41.22 4.83
C GLU A 430 71.21 -39.92 5.57
N MET A 431 72.06 -39.09 4.96
CA MET A 431 72.49 -37.81 5.55
C MET A 431 71.35 -36.80 5.72
N LEU A 432 70.35 -36.80 4.84
CA LEU A 432 69.11 -36.03 5.05
C LEU A 432 68.25 -36.65 6.16
N GLY A 433 68.26 -37.97 6.30
CA GLY A 433 67.70 -38.71 7.42
C GLY A 433 68.21 -38.21 8.77
N ASP A 434 69.53 -38.05 8.88
CA ASP A 434 70.19 -37.57 10.10
C ASP A 434 69.82 -36.12 10.46
N LEU A 435 69.43 -35.31 9.46
CA LEU A 435 68.86 -33.97 9.65
C LEU A 435 67.37 -33.99 10.03
N GLY A 436 66.80 -35.17 10.29
CA GLY A 436 65.40 -35.35 10.69
C GLY A 436 64.40 -35.26 9.54
N TYR A 437 64.84 -35.41 8.28
CA TYR A 437 63.92 -35.64 7.16
C TYR A 437 63.59 -37.14 7.07
N ASN A 438 62.33 -37.50 6.93
CA ASN A 438 62.01 -38.92 6.68
C ASN A 438 62.48 -39.35 5.29
N ALA A 439 62.56 -40.66 5.07
CA ALA A 439 63.11 -41.23 3.84
C ALA A 439 62.38 -40.74 2.58
N GLU A 440 61.04 -40.66 2.60
CA GLU A 440 60.28 -40.18 1.44
C GLU A 440 60.50 -38.68 1.16
N VAL A 441 60.67 -37.87 2.19
CA VAL A 441 60.95 -36.42 2.08
C VAL A 441 62.38 -36.18 1.58
N ALA A 442 63.34 -36.97 2.05
CA ALA A 442 64.73 -36.90 1.62
C ALA A 442 64.86 -37.27 0.13
N ASP A 443 64.19 -38.34 -0.29
CA ASP A 443 64.19 -38.81 -1.67
C ASP A 443 63.57 -37.77 -2.62
N PHE A 444 62.39 -37.24 -2.25
CA PHE A 444 61.73 -36.20 -3.00
C PHE A 444 62.60 -34.93 -3.15
N LYS A 445 63.26 -34.51 -2.07
CA LYS A 445 64.16 -33.34 -2.10
C LYS A 445 65.32 -33.53 -3.07
N LEU A 446 65.94 -34.71 -3.07
CA LEU A 446 67.03 -35.03 -3.99
C LEU A 446 66.55 -35.07 -5.43
N ASP A 447 65.41 -35.70 -5.71
CA ASP A 447 64.89 -35.78 -7.08
C ASP A 447 64.57 -34.40 -7.68
N VAL A 448 63.97 -33.51 -6.88
CA VAL A 448 63.68 -32.13 -7.30
C VAL A 448 64.96 -31.33 -7.49
N TYR A 449 66.00 -31.53 -6.66
CA TYR A 449 67.23 -30.74 -6.70
C TYR A 449 68.20 -31.18 -7.82
N LEU A 450 68.27 -32.48 -8.09
CA LEU A 450 69.23 -33.08 -9.01
C LEU A 450 68.82 -32.89 -10.48
N GLY A 451 67.52 -32.99 -10.79
CA GLY A 451 66.91 -32.65 -12.08
C GLY A 451 67.44 -33.36 -13.34
N VAL A 452 68.47 -34.22 -13.25
CA VAL A 452 69.16 -34.80 -14.43
C VAL A 452 69.75 -36.20 -14.15
N SER A 453 68.99 -37.11 -13.53
CA SER A 453 69.36 -38.53 -13.42
C SER A 453 68.23 -39.45 -13.89
N SER A 454 68.55 -40.70 -14.26
CA SER A 454 67.54 -41.68 -14.70
C SER A 454 66.52 -41.92 -13.58
N GLY A 455 65.30 -41.41 -13.75
CA GLY A 455 64.25 -41.37 -12.71
C GLY A 455 63.77 -39.96 -12.34
N SER A 456 64.40 -38.91 -12.87
CA SER A 456 63.87 -37.54 -12.78
C SER A 456 62.60 -37.39 -13.63
N PRO A 457 61.61 -36.59 -13.20
CA PRO A 457 60.36 -36.42 -13.95
C PRO A 457 60.64 -35.68 -15.26
N GLU A 458 60.33 -36.34 -16.38
CA GLU A 458 60.46 -35.79 -17.74
C GLU A 458 59.20 -35.01 -18.16
N THR A 459 58.11 -35.21 -17.41
CA THR A 459 56.80 -34.60 -17.66
C THR A 459 56.24 -33.93 -16.41
N TYR A 460 55.32 -32.97 -16.59
CA TYR A 460 54.62 -32.35 -15.46
C TYR A 460 53.79 -33.38 -14.69
N GLY A 461 53.20 -34.37 -15.37
CA GLY A 461 52.48 -35.48 -14.76
C GLY A 461 53.32 -36.31 -13.79
N GLU A 462 54.57 -36.64 -14.15
CA GLU A 462 55.49 -37.33 -13.24
C GLU A 462 55.85 -36.48 -12.04
N PHE A 463 56.18 -35.21 -12.27
CA PHE A 463 56.46 -34.27 -11.18
C PHE A 463 55.26 -34.13 -10.24
N LYS A 464 54.05 -34.02 -10.80
CA LYS A 464 52.81 -33.94 -10.03
C LYS A 464 52.61 -35.21 -9.21
N ARG A 465 52.84 -36.40 -9.78
CA ARG A 465 52.74 -37.67 -9.05
C ARG A 465 53.70 -37.72 -7.87
N MET A 466 54.94 -37.29 -8.04
CA MET A 466 55.92 -37.21 -6.95
C MET A 466 55.46 -36.28 -5.83
N THR A 467 54.95 -35.08 -6.16
CA THR A 467 54.41 -34.16 -5.13
C THR A 467 53.20 -34.72 -4.39
N GLN A 468 52.38 -35.55 -5.03
CA GLN A 468 51.19 -36.14 -4.40
C GLN A 468 51.58 -37.33 -3.52
N LEU A 469 52.53 -38.16 -3.95
CA LEU A 469 53.12 -39.20 -3.10
C LEU A 469 53.80 -38.59 -1.86
N TYR A 470 54.46 -37.44 -2.01
CA TYR A 470 55.01 -36.67 -0.90
C TYR A 470 53.95 -36.21 0.12
N LEU A 471 52.80 -35.71 -0.36
CA LEU A 471 51.68 -35.35 0.52
C LEU A 471 51.12 -36.57 1.25
N ALA A 472 50.98 -37.70 0.55
CA ALA A 472 50.50 -38.95 1.12
C ALA A 472 51.43 -39.46 2.25
N ALA A 473 52.75 -39.41 2.04
CA ALA A 473 53.74 -39.81 3.05
C ALA A 473 53.71 -38.94 4.32
N ARG A 474 53.21 -37.70 4.22
CA ARG A 474 53.00 -36.79 5.36
C ARG A 474 51.60 -36.90 5.99
N GLY A 475 50.80 -37.87 5.56
CA GLY A 475 49.42 -38.05 6.03
C GLY A 475 48.45 -36.96 5.56
N LEU A 476 48.81 -36.20 4.51
CA LEU A 476 47.98 -35.16 3.93
C LEU A 476 47.16 -35.73 2.76
N PRO A 477 45.95 -35.19 2.47
CA PRO A 477 45.16 -35.61 1.33
C PRO A 477 45.96 -35.48 0.02
N ALA A 478 46.02 -36.57 -0.74
CA ALA A 478 46.83 -36.68 -1.95
C ALA A 478 46.05 -37.34 -3.08
N LYS A 479 46.09 -36.72 -4.26
CA LYS A 479 45.42 -37.18 -5.48
C LYS A 479 46.46 -37.58 -6.51
N ILE A 480 46.77 -38.86 -6.59
CA ILE A 480 47.86 -39.38 -7.42
C ILE A 480 47.40 -39.42 -8.89
N PRO A 481 48.13 -38.80 -9.85
CA PRO A 481 47.89 -38.96 -11.28
C PRO A 481 48.08 -40.44 -11.69
N PRO A 482 47.14 -41.02 -12.46
CA PRO A 482 47.25 -42.40 -12.91
C PRO A 482 48.34 -42.57 -13.98
N GLU A 483 48.87 -43.79 -14.10
CA GLU A 483 50.00 -44.10 -14.99
C GLU A 483 49.69 -43.85 -16.47
N ASP A 484 48.45 -44.10 -16.89
CA ASP A 484 47.99 -43.88 -18.25
C ASP A 484 47.97 -42.40 -18.64
N LEU A 485 47.64 -41.50 -17.70
CA LEU A 485 47.73 -40.05 -17.88
C LEU A 485 49.18 -39.61 -18.06
N ILE A 486 50.09 -40.15 -17.25
CA ILE A 486 51.53 -39.84 -17.33
C ILE A 486 52.10 -40.33 -18.66
N GLN A 487 51.78 -41.56 -19.06
CA GLN A 487 52.23 -42.10 -20.34
C GLN A 487 51.67 -41.32 -21.53
N ALA A 488 50.42 -40.87 -21.46
CA ALA A 488 49.86 -40.01 -22.50
C ALA A 488 50.59 -38.66 -22.60
N GLU A 489 51.05 -38.09 -21.48
CA GLU A 489 51.87 -36.88 -21.49
C GLU A 489 53.24 -37.12 -22.15
N LYS A 490 53.90 -38.23 -21.83
CA LYS A 490 55.17 -38.63 -22.49
C LYS A 490 55.02 -38.75 -23.99
N ASN A 491 53.94 -39.40 -24.44
CA ASN A 491 53.65 -39.54 -25.86
C ASN A 491 53.47 -38.17 -26.57
N VAL A 492 52.93 -37.15 -25.87
CA VAL A 492 52.85 -35.78 -26.39
C VAL A 492 54.24 -35.15 -26.53
N VAL A 493 55.10 -35.32 -25.52
CA VAL A 493 56.47 -34.80 -25.53
C VAL A 493 57.27 -35.46 -26.66
N GLU A 494 57.19 -36.79 -26.79
CA GLU A 494 57.85 -37.54 -27.86
C GLU A 494 57.35 -37.14 -29.26
N ALA A 495 56.02 -37.04 -29.45
CA ALA A 495 55.45 -36.63 -30.73
C ALA A 495 55.88 -35.21 -31.12
N LYS A 496 55.96 -34.28 -30.15
CA LYS A 496 56.44 -32.91 -30.38
C LYS A 496 57.93 -32.89 -30.71
N ALA A 497 58.74 -33.67 -30.00
CA ALA A 497 60.17 -33.79 -30.29
C ALA A 497 60.41 -34.36 -31.69
N ALA A 498 59.64 -35.38 -32.10
CA ALA A 498 59.70 -35.95 -33.44
C ALA A 498 59.27 -34.95 -34.53
N LEU A 499 58.25 -34.13 -34.27
CA LEU A 499 57.83 -33.05 -35.17
C LEU A 499 58.91 -31.96 -35.30
N GLU A 500 59.51 -31.53 -34.20
CA GLU A 500 60.59 -30.52 -34.22
C GLU A 500 61.86 -31.06 -34.90
N PHE A 501 62.20 -32.32 -34.68
CA PHE A 501 63.29 -32.98 -35.39
C PHE A 501 63.02 -33.02 -36.91
N ALA A 502 61.82 -33.42 -37.34
CA ALA A 502 61.44 -33.44 -38.75
C ALA A 502 61.44 -32.04 -39.39
N LYS A 503 61.09 -30.98 -38.64
CA LYS A 503 61.22 -29.58 -39.07
C LYS A 503 62.69 -29.16 -39.21
N ALA A 504 63.54 -29.53 -38.25
CA ALA A 504 64.96 -29.20 -38.25
C ALA A 504 65.72 -29.87 -39.42
N GLU A 505 65.29 -31.05 -39.87
CA GLU A 505 65.82 -31.72 -41.06
C GLU A 505 65.35 -31.10 -42.40
N GLY A 506 64.58 -30.01 -42.38
CA GLY A 506 64.15 -29.30 -43.59
C GLY A 506 63.06 -30.02 -44.38
N THR A 507 62.28 -30.88 -43.73
CA THR A 507 61.16 -31.61 -44.36
C THR A 507 60.13 -30.63 -44.92
N LYS A 508 59.78 -30.77 -46.21
CA LYS A 508 58.78 -29.93 -46.88
C LYS A 508 57.43 -29.99 -46.16
N GLU A 509 56.72 -28.87 -46.10
CA GLU A 509 55.50 -28.66 -45.30
C GLU A 509 54.40 -29.70 -45.56
N ASN A 510 54.26 -30.18 -46.80
CA ASN A 510 53.31 -31.23 -47.19
C ASN A 510 53.64 -32.64 -46.65
N LYS A 511 54.87 -32.88 -46.16
CA LYS A 511 55.31 -34.13 -45.54
C LYS A 511 55.35 -34.06 -44.01
N LEU A 512 55.09 -32.89 -43.41
CA LEU A 512 54.97 -32.72 -41.95
C LEU A 512 53.59 -33.15 -41.43
N THR A 513 52.60 -33.31 -42.31
CA THR A 513 51.21 -33.65 -41.96
C THR A 513 51.08 -34.87 -41.03
N PRO A 514 51.81 -35.99 -41.21
CA PRO A 514 51.74 -37.13 -40.30
C PRO A 514 52.25 -36.81 -38.88
N TYR A 515 53.31 -36.00 -38.75
CA TYR A 515 53.87 -35.61 -37.46
C TYR A 515 52.96 -34.62 -36.72
N ILE A 516 52.38 -33.66 -37.46
CA ILE A 516 51.37 -32.73 -36.92
C ILE A 516 50.15 -33.51 -36.42
N LYS A 517 49.69 -34.51 -37.20
CA LYS A 517 48.59 -35.39 -36.79
C LYS A 517 48.96 -36.20 -35.55
N ALA A 518 50.15 -36.78 -35.47
CA ALA A 518 50.61 -37.53 -34.29
C ALA A 518 50.64 -36.67 -33.03
N VAL A 519 51.11 -35.41 -33.12
CA VAL A 519 51.06 -34.45 -32.00
C VAL A 519 49.63 -34.16 -31.60
N SER A 520 48.73 -33.91 -32.57
CA SER A 520 47.32 -33.63 -32.32
C SER A 520 46.62 -34.81 -31.62
N ASP A 521 46.81 -36.03 -32.12
CA ASP A 521 46.19 -37.25 -31.58
C ASP A 521 46.70 -37.55 -30.16
N ALA A 522 48.01 -37.43 -29.92
CA ALA A 522 48.60 -37.58 -28.59
C ALA A 522 48.08 -36.50 -27.61
N THR A 523 48.00 -35.24 -28.07
CA THR A 523 47.55 -34.11 -27.25
C THR A 523 46.07 -34.26 -26.87
N TYR A 524 45.24 -34.72 -27.81
CA TYR A 524 43.84 -35.00 -27.56
C TYR A 524 43.66 -36.11 -26.51
N ARG A 525 44.42 -37.21 -26.63
CA ARG A 525 44.37 -38.32 -25.67
C ARG A 525 44.81 -37.89 -24.27
N TYR A 526 45.89 -37.10 -24.17
CA TYR A 526 46.35 -36.54 -22.89
C TYR A 526 45.27 -35.66 -22.24
N HIS A 527 44.64 -34.76 -22.99
CA HIS A 527 43.60 -33.89 -22.46
C HIS A 527 42.35 -34.66 -21.99
N GLN A 528 41.94 -35.71 -22.70
CA GLN A 528 40.84 -36.57 -22.25
C GLN A 528 41.13 -37.19 -20.87
N LEU A 529 42.31 -37.79 -20.70
CA LEU A 529 42.70 -38.42 -19.43
C LEU A 529 42.89 -37.39 -18.32
N LEU A 530 43.40 -36.20 -18.65
CA LEU A 530 43.60 -35.12 -17.69
C LEU A 530 42.27 -34.61 -17.13
N THR A 531 41.25 -34.47 -17.98
CA THR A 531 39.90 -34.06 -17.56
C THR A 531 39.26 -35.11 -16.65
N LEU A 532 39.32 -36.39 -17.03
CA LEU A 532 38.81 -37.49 -16.21
C LEU A 532 39.48 -37.55 -14.83
N TRP A 533 40.81 -37.40 -14.79
CA TRP A 533 41.53 -37.33 -13.52
C TRP A 533 41.15 -36.09 -12.72
N ARG A 534 40.92 -34.92 -13.32
CA ARG A 534 40.48 -33.72 -12.58
C ARG A 534 39.11 -33.90 -11.94
N GLU A 535 38.19 -34.58 -12.62
CA GLU A 535 36.82 -34.81 -12.18
C GLU A 535 36.68 -35.96 -11.16
N SER A 536 37.67 -36.86 -11.05
CA SER A 536 37.65 -37.89 -10.01
C SER A 536 37.76 -37.27 -8.60
N LYS A 537 37.01 -37.79 -7.62
CA LYS A 537 37.16 -37.36 -6.23
C LYS A 537 38.50 -37.86 -5.67
N ALA A 538 39.17 -37.03 -4.88
CA ALA A 538 40.49 -37.29 -4.28
C ALA A 538 40.43 -38.44 -3.26
#